data_AF-A0A938Y6A3-F1
#
_entry.id   AF-A0A938Y6A3-F1
#
_cell.length_a   1.000
_cell.length_b   1.000
_cell.length_c   1.000
_cell.angle_alpha   90.00
_cell.angle_beta   90.00
_cell.angle_gamma   90.00
#
_symmetry.space_group_name_H-M   'P 1'
#
loop_
_entity.id
_entity.type
_entity.pdbx_description
1 polymer ?
#
loop_
_entity_poly.entity_id
_entity_poly.type
_entity_poly.pdbx_seq_one_letter_code
_entity_poly.pdbx_strand_id
1 'polypeptide(L)'
;MGDVSAEDARAELLRLRSSIDNLDAALVHLLAERFKCTEQVGKLKARAGMPPADPAREAVQIERLRSLSESSGLDPHFAEKILNVIIAEVIRNHEQFAETAES
;
A
#
# COMPACT_ATOMS: atom_id res chain seq x y z
N MET A 1 -5.80 6.89 -39.15
CA MET A 1 -6.41 6.71 -37.82
C MET A 1 -7.86 7.16 -37.98
N GLY A 2 -8.81 6.23 -38.00
CA GLY A 2 -10.23 6.61 -38.14
C GLY A 2 -10.68 7.41 -36.92
N ASP A 3 -11.41 8.49 -37.14
CA ASP A 3 -11.96 9.33 -36.08
C ASP A 3 -12.90 8.47 -35.22
N VAL A 4 -12.61 8.36 -33.91
CA VAL A 4 -13.45 7.58 -32.99
C VAL A 4 -14.71 8.39 -32.75
N SER A 5 -15.89 7.82 -33.02
CA SER A 5 -17.14 8.55 -32.77
C SER A 5 -17.27 8.88 -31.28
N ALA A 6 -17.94 9.99 -30.96
CA ALA A 6 -18.15 10.39 -29.57
C ALA A 6 -18.90 9.30 -28.75
N GLU A 7 -19.74 8.52 -29.41
CA GLU A 7 -20.46 7.40 -28.81
C GLU A 7 -19.53 6.22 -28.49
N ASP A 8 -18.66 5.83 -29.44
CA ASP A 8 -17.67 4.77 -29.24
C ASP A 8 -16.66 5.15 -28.15
N ALA A 9 -16.21 6.40 -28.13
CA ALA A 9 -15.33 6.93 -27.09
C ALA A 9 -15.99 6.87 -25.70
N ARG A 10 -17.29 7.16 -25.60
CA ARG A 10 -18.03 7.11 -24.34
C ARG A 10 -18.20 5.67 -23.85
N ALA A 11 -18.49 4.74 -24.75
CA ALA A 11 -18.60 3.32 -24.42
C ALA A 11 -17.26 2.75 -23.92
N GLU A 12 -16.16 3.07 -24.60
CA GLU A 12 -14.82 2.62 -24.20
C GLU A 12 -14.39 3.24 -22.87
N LEU A 13 -14.69 4.52 -22.64
CA LEU A 13 -14.43 5.18 -21.37
C LEU A 13 -15.15 4.49 -20.20
N LEU A 14 -16.41 4.08 -20.40
CA LEU A 14 -17.18 3.36 -19.38
C LEU A 14 -16.52 2.00 -19.08
N ARG A 15 -16.13 1.25 -20.12
CA ARG A 15 -15.45 -0.04 -19.97
C ARG A 15 -14.13 0.07 -19.21
N LEU A 16 -13.32 1.08 -19.50
CA LEU A 16 -12.06 1.34 -18.82
C LEU A 16 -12.28 1.73 -17.35
N ARG A 17 -13.28 2.56 -17.06
CA ARG A 17 -13.63 2.95 -15.68
C ARG A 17 -14.09 1.76 -14.85
N SER A 18 -14.94 0.89 -15.40
CA SER A 18 -15.31 -0.35 -14.69
C SER A 18 -14.11 -1.25 -14.40
N SER A 19 -13.08 -1.23 -15.26
CA SER A 19 -11.83 -1.94 -14.99
C SER A 19 -11.03 -1.29 -13.85
N ILE A 20 -10.99 0.04 -13.79
CA ILE A 20 -10.36 0.81 -12.70
C ILE A 20 -11.09 0.53 -11.38
N ASP A 21 -12.41 0.57 -11.35
CA ASP A 21 -13.21 0.31 -10.13
C ASP A 21 -12.91 -1.09 -9.55
N ASN A 22 -12.74 -2.10 -10.42
CA ASN A 22 -12.36 -3.45 -10.01
C ASN A 22 -10.93 -3.51 -9.44
N LEU A 23 -9.99 -2.77 -10.02
CA LEU A 23 -8.61 -2.68 -9.51
C LEU A 23 -8.58 -1.96 -8.16
N ASP A 24 -9.35 -0.90 -7.98
CA ASP A 24 -9.46 -0.16 -6.73
C ASP A 24 -10.00 -1.06 -5.60
N ALA A 25 -11.02 -1.87 -5.89
CA ALA A 25 -11.52 -2.86 -4.94
C ALA A 25 -10.42 -3.87 -4.54
N ALA A 26 -9.65 -4.38 -5.51
CA ALA A 26 -8.55 -5.28 -5.23
C ALA A 26 -7.45 -4.61 -4.39
N LEU A 27 -7.11 -3.36 -4.67
CA LEU A 27 -6.14 -2.58 -3.89
C LEU A 27 -6.58 -2.45 -2.43
N VAL A 28 -7.85 -2.11 -2.19
CA VAL A 28 -8.40 -1.99 -0.83
C VAL A 28 -8.34 -3.33 -0.09
N HIS A 29 -8.72 -4.43 -0.73
CA HIS A 29 -8.66 -5.76 -0.12
C HIS A 29 -7.22 -6.19 0.21
N LEU A 30 -6.27 -5.97 -0.70
CA LEU A 30 -4.86 -6.27 -0.47
C LEU A 30 -4.28 -5.43 0.67
N LEU A 31 -4.64 -4.14 0.75
CA LEU A 31 -4.25 -3.28 1.86
C LEU A 31 -4.83 -3.80 3.18
N ALA A 32 -6.11 -4.18 3.23
CA ALA A 32 -6.72 -4.73 4.43
C ALA A 32 -5.98 -5.97 4.95
N GLU A 33 -5.63 -6.91 4.06
CA GLU A 33 -4.84 -8.09 4.42
C GLU A 33 -3.42 -7.72 4.88
N ARG A 34 -2.77 -6.77 4.19
CA ARG A 34 -1.46 -6.25 4.64
C ARG A 34 -1.54 -5.67 6.04
N PHE A 35 -2.60 -4.92 6.34
CA PHE A 35 -2.79 -4.27 7.64
C PHE A 35 -3.02 -5.28 8.77
N LYS A 36 -3.77 -6.37 8.52
CA LYS A 36 -3.89 -7.49 9.48
C LYS A 36 -2.54 -8.10 9.83
N CYS A 37 -1.67 -8.30 8.84
CA CYS A 37 -0.31 -8.79 9.08
C CYS A 37 0.50 -7.80 9.92
N THR A 38 0.44 -6.50 9.61
CA THR A 38 1.18 -5.49 10.38
C THR A 38 0.63 -5.32 11.79
N GLU A 39 -0.66 -5.51 12.02
CA GLU A 39 -1.25 -5.53 13.36
C GLU A 39 -0.67 -6.66 14.21
N GLN A 40 -0.56 -7.87 13.64
CA GLN A 40 0.07 -9.01 14.33
C GLN A 40 1.55 -8.73 14.66
N VAL A 41 2.29 -8.10 13.74
CA VAL A 41 3.67 -7.66 13.98
C VAL A 41 3.72 -6.62 15.10
N GLY A 42 2.82 -5.63 15.09
CA GLY A 42 2.77 -4.58 16.11
C GLY A 42 2.47 -5.13 17.50
N LYS A 43 1.46 -5.99 17.62
CA LYS A 43 1.14 -6.69 18.88
C LYS A 43 2.29 -7.57 19.36
N LEU A 44 3.01 -8.24 18.44
CA LEU A 44 4.20 -9.01 18.79
C LEU A 44 5.32 -8.12 19.32
N LYS A 45 5.62 -7.02 18.62
CA LYS A 45 6.64 -6.04 19.02
C LYS A 45 6.34 -5.48 20.41
N ALA A 46 5.10 -5.04 20.65
CA ALA A 46 4.65 -4.50 21.93
C ALA A 46 4.86 -5.52 23.07
N ARG A 47 4.41 -6.77 22.91
CA ARG A 47 4.62 -7.83 23.92
C ARG A 47 6.09 -8.16 24.16
N ALA A 48 6.95 -7.95 23.18
CA ALA A 48 8.38 -8.23 23.26
C ALA A 48 9.23 -7.00 23.65
N GLY A 49 8.60 -5.85 23.94
CA GLY A 49 9.32 -4.59 24.25
C GLY A 49 10.16 -4.06 23.09
N MET A 50 9.79 -4.40 21.85
CA MET A 50 10.50 -3.94 20.64
C MET A 50 9.95 -2.59 20.15
N PRO A 51 10.80 -1.74 19.54
CA PRO A 51 10.36 -0.45 19.04
C PRO A 51 9.32 -0.58 17.90
N PRO A 52 8.30 0.31 17.87
CA PRO A 52 7.33 0.40 16.79
C PRO A 52 7.96 0.55 15.40
N ALA A 53 8.90 1.50 15.26
CA ALA A 53 9.65 1.75 14.05
C ALA A 53 10.84 0.78 13.90
N ASP A 54 11.23 0.47 12.66
CA ASP A 54 12.41 -0.30 12.33
C ASP A 54 13.03 0.25 11.03
N PRO A 55 13.90 1.28 11.15
CA PRO A 55 14.45 1.97 9.99
C PRO A 55 15.21 1.04 9.02
N ALA A 56 15.87 0.01 9.55
CA ALA A 56 16.56 -0.98 8.74
C ALA A 56 15.57 -1.81 7.91
N ARG A 57 14.48 -2.25 8.53
CA ARG A 57 13.41 -2.98 7.81
C ARG A 57 12.71 -2.09 6.78
N GLU A 58 12.46 -0.83 7.10
CA GLU A 58 11.82 0.16 6.23
C GLU A 58 12.65 0.42 4.96
N ALA A 59 13.97 0.61 5.10
CA ALA A 59 14.88 0.77 3.97
C ALA A 59 14.83 -0.43 3.00
N VAL A 60 14.80 -1.66 3.53
CA VAL A 60 14.68 -2.88 2.70
C VAL A 60 13.33 -2.95 1.98
N GLN A 61 12.24 -2.48 2.60
CA GLN A 61 10.94 -2.43 1.95
C GLN A 61 10.93 -1.44 0.77
N ILE A 62 11.54 -0.26 0.95
CA ILE A 62 11.65 0.75 -0.11
C ILE A 62 12.45 0.21 -1.29
N GLU A 63 13.62 -0.39 -1.03
CA GLU A 63 14.48 -0.92 -2.10
C GLU A 63 13.77 -2.03 -2.89
N ARG A 64 13.14 -2.97 -2.19
CA ARG A 64 12.37 -4.04 -2.83
C ARG A 64 11.20 -3.49 -3.65
N LEU A 65 10.52 -2.45 -3.15
CA LEU A 65 9.42 -1.83 -3.87
C LEU A 65 9.90 -1.16 -5.15
N ARG A 66 10.99 -0.40 -5.10
CA ARG A 66 11.58 0.25 -6.29
C ARG A 66 11.87 -0.77 -7.39
N SER A 67 12.52 -1.87 -7.04
CA SER A 67 12.79 -2.98 -7.97
C SER A 67 11.51 -3.56 -8.59
N LEU A 68 10.46 -3.76 -7.77
CA LEU A 68 9.17 -4.25 -8.25
C LEU A 68 8.48 -3.25 -9.18
N SER A 69 8.54 -1.95 -8.85
CA SER A 69 7.95 -0.88 -9.65
C SER A 69 8.59 -0.80 -11.04
N GLU A 70 9.91 -0.85 -11.12
CA GLU A 70 10.65 -0.88 -12.38
C GLU A 70 10.21 -2.07 -13.26
N SER A 71 10.13 -3.27 -12.67
CA SER A 71 9.70 -4.47 -13.41
C SER A 71 8.23 -4.45 -13.85
N SER A 72 7.40 -3.63 -13.19
CA SER A 72 5.95 -3.54 -13.42
C SER A 72 5.55 -2.34 -14.28
N GLY A 73 6.51 -1.50 -14.70
CA GLY A 73 6.24 -0.27 -15.44
C GLY A 73 5.59 0.84 -14.61
N LEU A 74 5.72 0.79 -13.28
CA LEU A 74 5.27 1.83 -12.37
C LEU A 74 6.45 2.75 -12.02
N ASP A 75 6.22 4.07 -11.96
CA ASP A 75 7.24 5.01 -11.49
C ASP A 75 7.70 4.64 -10.05
N PRO A 76 8.98 4.30 -9.84
CA PRO A 76 9.49 3.93 -8.53
C PRO A 76 9.33 5.04 -7.49
N HIS A 77 9.39 6.30 -7.91
CA HIS A 77 9.23 7.44 -7.00
C HIS A 77 7.78 7.58 -6.53
N PHE A 78 6.81 7.35 -7.43
CA PHE A 78 5.41 7.29 -7.06
C PHE A 78 5.11 6.12 -6.12
N ALA A 79 5.64 4.93 -6.39
CA ALA A 79 5.46 3.77 -5.52
C ALA A 79 6.02 4.02 -4.11
N GLU A 80 7.20 4.61 -4.01
CA GLU A 80 7.82 4.97 -2.74
C GLU A 80 6.95 5.94 -1.92
N LYS A 81 6.32 6.94 -2.56
CA LYS A 81 5.38 7.84 -1.88
C LYS A 81 4.21 7.07 -1.26
N ILE A 82 3.63 6.13 -1.98
CA ILE A 82 2.54 5.29 -1.46
C ILE A 82 3.02 4.47 -0.27
N LEU A 83 4.17 3.80 -0.40
CA LEU A 83 4.72 2.98 0.67
C LEU A 83 5.04 3.79 1.93
N ASN A 84 5.57 5.01 1.78
CA ASN A 84 5.85 5.89 2.91
C ASN A 84 4.58 6.25 3.70
N VAL A 85 3.46 6.52 3.01
CA VAL A 85 2.16 6.75 3.67
C VAL A 85 1.71 5.50 4.43
N ILE A 86 1.86 4.32 3.81
CA ILE A 86 1.48 3.05 4.44
C ILE A 86 2.37 2.75 5.67
N ILE A 87 3.69 2.96 5.58
CA ILE A 87 4.63 2.74 6.69
C ILE A 87 4.31 3.67 7.85
N ALA A 88 4.06 4.96 7.57
CA ALA A 88 3.70 5.93 8.60
C ALA A 88 2.45 5.50 9.38
N GLU A 89 1.42 5.02 8.69
CA GLU A 89 0.21 4.50 9.36
C GLU A 89 0.48 3.24 10.17
N VAL A 90 1.33 2.34 9.67
CA VAL A 90 1.71 1.13 10.40
C VAL A 90 2.46 1.48 11.70
N ILE A 91 3.39 2.44 11.66
CA ILE A 91 4.13 2.88 12.84
C ILE A 91 3.17 3.49 13.87
N ARG A 92 2.24 4.37 13.45
CA ARG A 92 1.20 4.91 14.35
C ARG A 92 0.40 3.82 15.04
N ASN A 93 -0.01 2.79 14.31
CA ASN A 93 -0.72 1.66 14.89
C ASN A 93 0.14 0.88 15.89
N HIS A 94 1.44 0.74 15.62
CA HIS A 94 2.37 0.04 16.52
C HIS A 94 2.62 0.82 17.81
N GLU A 95 2.69 2.15 17.74
CA GLU A 95 2.77 3.02 18.92
C GLU A 95 1.56 2.82 19.84
N GLN A 96 0.34 2.79 19.29
CA GLN A 96 -0.88 2.53 20.07
C GLN A 96 -0.87 1.15 20.77
N PHE A 97 -0.35 0.12 20.10
CA PHE A 97 -0.21 -1.21 20.73
C PHE A 97 0.82 -1.22 21.85
N ALA A 98 1.91 -0.46 21.73
CA ALA A 98 2.90 -0.32 22.79
C ALA A 98 2.29 0.39 24.01
N GLU A 99 1.61 1.51 23.82
CA GLU A 99 0.92 2.25 24.90
C GLU A 99 -0.11 1.38 25.63
N THR A 100 -0.88 0.58 24.88
CA THR A 100 -1.90 -0.32 25.45
C THR A 100 -1.27 -1.49 26.21
N ALA A 101 -0.07 -1.93 25.85
CA ALA A 101 0.63 -3.03 26.54
C ALA A 101 1.29 -2.58 27.86
N GLU A 102 1.52 -1.28 28.03
CA GLU A 102 2.10 -0.67 29.23
C GLU A 102 1.04 -0.26 30.27
N SER A 103 -0.24 -0.24 29.88
CA SER A 103 -1.40 0.10 30.73
C SER A 103 -1.99 -1.12 31.44
#